data_AF-A0A2D8CBD3-F1
#
_entry.id   AF-A0A2D8CBD3-F1
#
_cell.length_a   1.000
_cell.length_b   1.000
_cell.length_c   1.000
_cell.angle_alpha   90.00
_cell.angle_beta   90.00
_cell.angle_gamma   90.00
#
_symmetry.space_group_name_H-M   'P 1'
#
loop_
_entity.id
_entity.type
_entity.pdbx_description
1 polymer ?
#
loop_
_entity_poly.entity_id
_entity_poly.type
_entity_poly.pdbx_seq_one_letter_code
_entity_poly.pdbx_strand_id
1 'polypeptide(L)'
;MFKDFTKDFDFILDKLKNKENFAFSRFSDGELFILKNETLVLANDHFITGARTGKNIYTEEEHKAFYPDQHEKYQHKLVETFRHNQHNYFKGICTATDGHVGKENFNWMLDFHGGDHKNLTFANLLINANYKRFVHEIIPVLRNRKIIYVVNRLANTDNLPFAIQKKFLIGSNCMIDNYDTAALVRDYIKQNKLTDHIILCSAASLSNFIIHDCYKDNPNNTYLDIGSCLNPLLNLEGWKHTRGYLTSYWYGVNNHFGQQVDIWN
;
A
#
# COMPACT_ATOMS: atom_id res chain seq x y z
N MET A 1 -8.33 9.67 12.74
CA MET A 1 -8.28 8.21 12.96
C MET A 1 -8.55 7.94 14.42
N PHE A 2 -9.34 6.91 14.70
CA PHE A 2 -9.81 6.47 16.01
C PHE A 2 -8.86 5.48 16.69
N LYS A 3 -7.86 4.96 15.96
CA LYS A 3 -6.94 3.92 16.46
C LYS A 3 -7.65 2.61 16.79
N ASP A 4 -8.71 2.35 16.05
CA ASP A 4 -9.57 1.18 16.16
C ASP A 4 -9.71 0.61 14.75
N PHE A 5 -9.28 -0.63 14.55
CA PHE A 5 -9.12 -1.25 13.24
C PHE A 5 -10.41 -1.27 12.42
N THR A 6 -11.56 -1.44 13.09
CA THR A 6 -12.88 -1.46 12.45
C THR A 6 -13.36 -0.05 12.17
N LYS A 7 -13.29 0.85 13.16
CA LYS A 7 -13.78 2.24 12.99
C LYS A 7 -12.94 3.03 11.99
N ASP A 8 -11.64 2.78 11.92
CA ASP A 8 -10.78 3.41 10.92
C ASP A 8 -11.08 2.91 9.51
N PHE A 9 -11.50 1.64 9.35
CA PHE A 9 -11.97 1.14 8.06
C PHE A 9 -13.30 1.79 7.68
N ASP A 10 -14.24 1.87 8.61
CA ASP A 10 -15.53 2.54 8.42
C ASP A 10 -15.34 4.00 8.01
N PHE A 11 -14.41 4.69 8.67
CA PHE A 11 -14.05 6.06 8.35
C PHE A 11 -13.57 6.21 6.90
N ILE A 12 -12.64 5.36 6.44
CA ILE A 12 -12.15 5.39 5.06
C ILE A 12 -13.27 5.05 4.06
N LEU A 13 -14.09 4.04 4.38
CA LEU A 13 -15.24 3.63 3.57
C LEU A 13 -16.26 4.78 3.41
N ASP A 14 -16.57 5.47 4.51
CA ASP A 14 -17.53 6.57 4.50
C ASP A 14 -17.02 7.76 3.69
N LYS A 15 -15.73 8.10 3.80
CA LYS A 15 -15.12 9.12 2.91
C LYS A 15 -15.26 8.74 1.44
N LEU A 16 -15.05 7.47 1.09
CA LEU A 16 -15.21 6.98 -0.29
C LEU A 16 -16.67 7.09 -0.76
N LYS A 17 -17.64 6.69 0.07
CA LYS A 17 -19.08 6.77 -0.21
C LYS A 17 -19.54 8.23 -0.38
N ASN A 18 -19.06 9.13 0.47
CA ASN A 18 -19.38 10.55 0.45
C ASN A 18 -18.62 11.34 -0.61
N LYS A 19 -17.74 10.69 -1.38
CA LYS A 19 -16.85 11.33 -2.37
C LYS A 19 -15.97 12.42 -1.77
N GLU A 20 -15.59 12.26 -0.51
CA GLU A 20 -14.63 13.14 0.15
C GLU A 20 -13.21 12.75 -0.30
N ASN A 21 -12.45 13.72 -0.82
CA ASN A 21 -11.11 13.46 -1.32
C ASN A 21 -10.09 13.34 -0.17
N PHE A 22 -9.23 12.30 -0.23
CA PHE A 22 -8.21 12.01 0.78
C PHE A 22 -7.07 11.19 0.18
N ALA A 23 -5.95 11.13 0.89
CA ALA A 23 -4.86 10.20 0.60
C ALA A 23 -4.76 9.16 1.72
N PHE A 24 -4.54 7.90 1.36
CA PHE A 24 -4.19 6.83 2.28
C PHE A 24 -3.00 6.06 1.75
N SER A 25 -1.85 6.22 2.42
CA SER A 25 -0.57 5.61 2.08
C SER A 25 -0.18 4.59 3.14
N ARG A 26 0.30 3.41 2.75
CA ARG A 26 0.63 2.32 3.69
C ARG A 26 2.14 2.15 3.77
N PHE A 27 2.66 2.10 4.99
CA PHE A 27 4.05 1.78 5.30
C PHE A 27 4.04 0.43 6.02
N SER A 28 4.09 -0.63 5.22
CA SER A 28 4.10 -2.02 5.71
C SER A 28 5.52 -2.44 6.10
N ASP A 29 5.71 -3.72 6.42
CA ASP A 29 6.98 -4.30 6.86
C ASP A 29 8.13 -4.02 5.90
N GLY A 30 7.91 -4.11 4.58
CA GLY A 30 8.90 -3.76 3.56
C GLY A 30 9.36 -2.29 3.66
N GLU A 31 8.42 -1.36 3.78
CA GLU A 31 8.74 0.07 3.93
C GLU A 31 9.46 0.36 5.25
N LEU A 32 9.11 -0.34 6.34
CA LEU A 32 9.81 -0.23 7.62
C LEU A 32 11.32 -0.55 7.49
N PHE A 33 11.67 -1.64 6.82
CA PHE A 33 13.09 -2.00 6.63
C PHE A 33 13.84 -0.94 5.80
N ILE A 34 13.21 -0.45 4.73
CA ILE A 34 13.80 0.62 3.92
C ILE A 34 13.94 1.90 4.76
N LEU A 35 12.95 2.30 5.55
CA LEU A 35 13.02 3.47 6.43
C LEU A 35 14.19 3.38 7.42
N LYS A 36 14.45 2.18 7.96
CA LYS A 36 15.61 1.89 8.82
C LYS A 36 16.94 1.82 8.09
N ASN A 37 16.94 2.02 6.77
CA ASN A 37 18.09 1.88 5.90
C ASN A 37 18.71 0.47 5.96
N GLU A 38 17.84 -0.55 6.01
CA GLU A 38 18.22 -1.96 6.04
C GLU A 38 17.98 -2.62 4.67
N THR A 39 18.79 -3.63 4.33
CA THR A 39 18.62 -4.41 3.09
C THR A 39 17.26 -5.09 3.04
N LEU A 40 16.59 -5.00 1.89
CA LEU A 40 15.34 -5.69 1.60
C LEU A 40 15.43 -6.36 0.22
N VAL A 41 15.36 -7.68 0.15
CA VAL A 41 15.33 -8.44 -1.10
C VAL A 41 14.20 -9.46 -1.02
N LEU A 42 13.34 -9.47 -2.04
CA LEU A 42 12.41 -10.56 -2.32
C LEU A 42 12.76 -11.10 -3.72
N ALA A 43 13.13 -12.37 -3.80
CA ALA A 43 13.56 -13.03 -5.03
C ALA A 43 12.96 -14.45 -5.11
N ASN A 44 13.10 -15.11 -6.26
CA ASN A 44 12.41 -16.38 -6.58
C ASN A 44 12.37 -17.41 -5.45
N ASP A 45 13.48 -17.62 -4.75
CA ASP A 45 13.66 -18.70 -3.79
C ASP A 45 14.09 -18.22 -2.39
N HIS A 46 14.21 -16.92 -2.18
CA HIS A 46 14.70 -16.37 -0.92
C HIS A 46 14.22 -14.94 -0.62
N PHE A 47 14.37 -14.55 0.64
CA PHE A 47 14.26 -13.17 1.08
C PHE A 47 15.46 -12.75 1.91
N ILE A 48 15.67 -11.43 1.97
CA ILE A 48 16.54 -10.74 2.92
C ILE A 48 15.73 -9.56 3.50
N THR A 49 15.61 -9.48 4.81
CA THR A 49 14.95 -8.39 5.55
C THR A 49 15.80 -7.98 6.75
N GLY A 50 16.59 -6.93 6.59
CA GLY A 50 17.62 -6.56 7.55
C GLY A 50 18.60 -7.71 7.77
N ALA A 51 18.74 -8.16 9.01
CA ALA A 51 19.60 -9.29 9.38
C ALA A 51 18.98 -10.67 9.08
N ARG A 52 17.69 -10.74 8.72
CA ARG A 52 17.00 -12.01 8.48
C ARG A 52 17.14 -12.42 7.02
N THR A 53 17.43 -13.69 6.81
CA THR A 53 17.42 -14.33 5.49
C THR A 53 16.71 -15.68 5.60
N GLY A 54 16.07 -16.12 4.52
CA GLY A 54 15.37 -17.39 4.49
C GLY A 54 14.87 -17.75 3.11
N LYS A 55 14.36 -18.97 2.98
CA LYS A 55 13.74 -19.46 1.74
C LYS A 55 12.26 -19.10 1.72
N ASN A 56 11.77 -18.66 0.57
CA ASN A 56 10.35 -18.48 0.30
C ASN A 56 10.13 -18.42 -1.22
N ILE A 57 8.88 -18.41 -1.68
CA ILE A 57 8.54 -18.31 -3.10
C ILE A 57 7.98 -16.91 -3.38
N TYR A 58 8.72 -16.13 -4.17
CA TYR A 58 8.25 -14.86 -4.70
C TYR A 58 8.24 -14.92 -6.23
N THR A 59 7.07 -14.79 -6.83
CA THR A 59 6.93 -14.71 -8.29
C THR A 59 7.44 -13.36 -8.80
N GLU A 60 7.63 -13.24 -10.12
CA GLU A 60 8.26 -12.05 -10.73
C GLU A 60 7.59 -10.75 -10.28
N GLU A 61 6.26 -10.68 -10.19
CA GLU A 61 5.53 -9.47 -9.79
C GLU A 61 5.83 -8.98 -8.36
N GLU A 62 6.37 -9.84 -7.49
CA GLU A 62 6.71 -9.52 -6.10
C GLU A 62 8.18 -9.18 -5.90
N HIS A 63 9.03 -9.37 -6.92
CA HIS A 63 10.46 -9.14 -6.81
C HIS A 63 10.77 -7.68 -6.50
N LYS A 64 11.64 -7.47 -5.52
CA LYS A 64 12.17 -6.16 -5.17
C LYS A 64 13.52 -6.30 -4.49
N ALA A 65 14.38 -5.30 -4.66
CA ALA A 65 15.70 -5.27 -4.06
C ALA A 65 16.07 -3.84 -3.67
N PHE A 66 16.34 -3.63 -2.39
CA PHE A 66 16.87 -2.41 -1.82
C PHE A 66 18.19 -2.74 -1.10
N TYR A 67 19.25 -2.01 -1.46
CA TYR A 67 20.56 -2.11 -0.84
C TYR A 67 20.94 -0.70 -0.37
N PRO A 68 21.20 -0.49 0.93
CA PRO A 68 21.51 0.84 1.49
C PRO A 68 22.58 1.60 0.70
N ASP A 69 23.68 0.92 0.37
CA ASP A 69 24.85 1.51 -0.32
C ASP A 69 24.58 1.91 -1.77
N GLN A 70 23.48 1.45 -2.38
CA GLN A 70 23.14 1.71 -3.78
C GLN A 70 21.91 2.61 -3.93
N HIS A 71 20.99 2.54 -2.96
CA HIS A 71 19.61 3.00 -3.12
C HIS A 71 19.21 4.09 -2.13
N GLU A 72 20.17 4.72 -1.45
CA GLU A 72 19.97 5.77 -0.44
C GLU A 72 18.97 6.87 -0.88
N LYS A 73 19.04 7.35 -2.13
CA LYS A 73 18.11 8.38 -2.63
C LYS A 73 16.64 7.99 -2.52
N TYR A 74 16.32 6.71 -2.66
CA TYR A 74 14.95 6.19 -2.57
C TYR A 74 14.50 6.10 -1.12
N GLN A 75 15.42 5.76 -0.21
CA GLN A 75 15.17 5.80 1.23
C GLN A 75 14.89 7.23 1.69
N HIS A 76 15.68 8.21 1.25
CA HIS A 76 15.43 9.62 1.58
C HIS A 76 14.05 10.08 1.11
N LYS A 77 13.63 9.67 -0.09
CA LYS A 77 12.28 9.95 -0.58
C LYS A 77 11.22 9.28 0.31
N LEU A 78 11.41 8.03 0.70
CA LEU A 78 10.48 7.34 1.59
C LEU A 78 10.37 8.02 2.96
N VAL A 79 11.49 8.47 3.54
CA VAL A 79 11.52 9.25 4.79
C VAL A 79 10.75 10.57 4.65
N GLU A 80 10.94 11.30 3.53
CA GLU A 80 10.16 12.50 3.23
C GLU A 80 8.66 12.19 3.26
N THR A 81 8.22 11.16 2.53
CA THR A 81 6.81 10.78 2.47
C THR A 81 6.25 10.34 3.82
N PHE A 82 7.06 9.64 4.63
CA PHE A 82 6.66 9.14 5.94
C PHE A 82 6.43 10.28 6.94
N ARG A 83 7.28 11.31 6.92
CA ARG A 83 7.19 12.47 7.83
C ARG A 83 6.16 13.50 7.40
N HIS A 84 5.72 13.49 6.15
CA HIS A 84 4.73 14.44 5.63
C HIS A 84 3.39 14.37 6.37
N ASN A 85 2.85 15.51 6.77
CA ASN A 85 1.51 15.63 7.35
C ASN A 85 0.72 16.69 6.60
N GLN A 86 -0.50 16.35 6.21
CA GLN A 86 -1.44 17.23 5.50
C GLN A 86 -2.86 16.90 5.93
N HIS A 87 -3.78 17.86 5.79
CA HIS A 87 -5.21 17.60 5.97
C HIS A 87 -5.68 16.47 5.04
N ASN A 88 -6.48 15.53 5.57
CA ASN A 88 -6.98 14.35 4.83
C ASN A 88 -5.88 13.47 4.21
N TYR A 89 -4.65 13.53 4.71
CA TYR A 89 -3.59 12.59 4.37
C TYR A 89 -3.38 11.61 5.52
N PHE A 90 -3.78 10.36 5.32
CA PHE A 90 -3.71 9.29 6.30
C PHE A 90 -2.57 8.32 5.97
N LYS A 91 -1.88 7.86 7.01
CA LYS A 91 -0.76 6.91 6.88
C LYS A 91 -1.03 5.67 7.69
N GLY A 92 -1.07 4.52 7.02
CA GLY A 92 -1.03 3.22 7.66
C GLY A 92 0.40 2.89 8.07
N ILE A 93 0.64 2.52 9.32
CA ILE A 93 1.92 2.00 9.80
C ILE A 93 1.72 0.62 10.41
N CYS A 94 2.78 -0.18 10.45
CA CYS A 94 2.75 -1.46 11.13
C CYS A 94 2.46 -1.30 12.62
N THR A 95 1.89 -2.33 13.26
CA THR A 95 1.61 -2.33 14.71
C THR A 95 2.29 -3.52 15.41
N ALA A 96 2.20 -3.58 16.74
CA ALA A 96 2.82 -4.66 17.51
C ALA A 96 2.22 -6.05 17.21
N THR A 97 0.99 -6.11 16.70
CA THR A 97 0.31 -7.35 16.30
C THR A 97 0.80 -7.90 14.95
N ASP A 98 1.57 -7.13 14.19
CA ASP A 98 2.19 -7.60 12.97
C ASP A 98 3.32 -8.57 13.29
N GLY A 99 3.14 -9.84 12.93
CA GLY A 99 4.00 -10.95 13.36
C GLY A 99 5.48 -10.86 12.97
N HIS A 100 5.86 -9.96 12.07
CA HIS A 100 7.26 -9.72 11.66
C HIS A 100 7.81 -8.36 12.11
N VAL A 101 6.99 -7.56 12.79
CA VAL A 101 7.29 -6.19 13.21
C VAL A 101 7.46 -6.17 14.72
N GLY A 102 6.43 -6.54 15.47
CA GLY A 102 6.45 -6.47 16.94
C GLY A 102 6.51 -5.05 17.51
N LYS A 103 6.42 -4.97 18.85
CA LYS A 103 6.25 -3.69 19.57
C LYS A 103 7.42 -2.72 19.42
N GLU A 104 8.65 -3.22 19.35
CA GLU A 104 9.84 -2.36 19.21
C GLU A 104 9.83 -1.58 17.89
N ASN A 105 9.48 -2.25 16.78
CA ASN A 105 9.39 -1.60 15.49
C ASN A 105 8.19 -0.65 15.39
N PHE A 106 7.06 -1.00 16.00
CA PHE A 106 5.91 -0.08 16.09
C PHE A 106 6.28 1.21 16.83
N ASN A 107 6.89 1.10 18.01
CA ASN A 107 7.36 2.25 18.78
C ASN A 107 8.39 3.06 17.98
N TRP A 108 9.33 2.39 17.30
CA TRP A 108 10.30 3.05 16.44
C TRP A 108 9.62 3.86 15.33
N MET A 109 8.58 3.33 14.66
CA MET A 109 7.85 4.07 13.63
C MET A 109 7.14 5.30 14.20
N LEU A 110 6.53 5.19 15.39
CA LEU A 110 5.91 6.32 16.07
C LEU A 110 6.94 7.40 16.41
N ASP A 111 8.06 7.03 17.04
CA ASP A 111 9.11 7.96 17.44
C ASP A 111 9.76 8.61 16.20
N PHE A 112 10.03 7.82 15.16
CA PHE A 112 10.61 8.31 13.91
C PHE A 112 9.69 9.27 13.14
N HIS A 113 8.37 9.12 13.30
CA HIS A 113 7.37 10.04 12.79
C HIS A 113 7.31 11.37 13.58
N GLY A 114 7.80 11.39 14.83
CA GLY A 114 7.67 12.51 15.76
C GLY A 114 6.57 12.32 16.81
N GLY A 115 6.18 11.08 17.08
CA GLY A 115 5.12 10.68 18.00
C GLY A 115 3.84 10.24 17.29
N ASP A 116 2.88 9.72 18.07
CA ASP A 116 1.56 9.39 17.54
C ASP A 116 0.83 10.65 17.03
N HIS A 117 0.05 10.48 15.98
CA HIS A 117 -0.62 11.56 15.29
C HIS A 117 -2.00 11.12 14.80
N LYS A 118 -2.95 12.07 14.76
CA LYS A 118 -4.36 11.83 14.38
C LYS A 118 -4.56 11.27 12.97
N ASN A 119 -3.54 11.42 12.11
CA ASN A 119 -3.54 10.92 10.74
C ASN A 119 -2.92 9.53 10.59
N LEU A 120 -2.29 8.99 11.64
CA LEU A 120 -1.77 7.62 11.61
C LEU A 120 -2.90 6.60 11.85
N THR A 121 -2.79 5.45 11.21
CA THR A 121 -3.67 4.28 11.34
C THR A 121 -2.88 3.03 10.95
N PHE A 122 -3.55 1.91 10.72
CA PHE A 122 -2.97 0.60 10.47
C PHE A 122 -2.51 0.44 9.01
N ALA A 123 -1.29 -0.07 8.79
CA ALA A 123 -0.80 -0.44 7.45
C ALA A 123 -1.66 -1.53 6.79
N ASN A 124 -2.30 -2.37 7.61
CA ASN A 124 -3.14 -3.46 7.16
C ASN A 124 -4.63 -3.12 7.11
N LEU A 125 -5.00 -1.82 7.19
CA LEU A 125 -6.39 -1.39 7.34
C LEU A 125 -7.35 -2.02 6.32
N LEU A 126 -6.90 -2.22 5.08
CA LEU A 126 -7.71 -2.78 3.98
C LEU A 126 -7.57 -4.30 3.80
N ILE A 127 -6.74 -4.96 4.61
CA ILE A 127 -6.43 -6.40 4.52
C ILE A 127 -6.76 -7.09 5.85
N ASN A 128 -6.21 -8.29 6.06
CA ASN A 128 -6.45 -9.12 7.25
C ASN A 128 -7.97 -9.32 7.50
N ALA A 129 -8.46 -9.16 8.74
CA ALA A 129 -9.89 -9.28 9.04
C ALA A 129 -10.79 -8.32 8.24
N ASN A 130 -10.26 -7.17 7.80
CA ASN A 130 -10.99 -6.22 6.97
C ASN A 130 -11.02 -6.60 5.49
N TYR A 131 -10.26 -7.60 5.02
CA TYR A 131 -10.21 -7.92 3.60
C TYR A 131 -11.57 -8.33 3.02
N LYS A 132 -12.35 -9.12 3.77
CA LYS A 132 -13.74 -9.45 3.37
C LYS A 132 -14.55 -8.17 3.15
N ARG A 133 -14.43 -7.20 4.06
CA ARG A 133 -15.10 -5.90 3.95
C ARG A 133 -14.57 -5.08 2.78
N PHE A 134 -13.27 -5.11 2.50
CA PHE A 134 -12.71 -4.49 1.29
C PHE A 134 -13.40 -5.01 0.03
N VAL A 135 -13.56 -6.33 -0.10
CA VAL A 135 -14.22 -6.95 -1.26
C VAL A 135 -15.71 -6.61 -1.34
N HIS A 136 -16.43 -6.65 -0.22
CA HIS A 136 -17.90 -6.48 -0.21
C HIS A 136 -18.38 -5.03 -0.06
N GLU A 137 -17.54 -4.11 0.40
CA GLU A 137 -17.95 -2.73 0.72
C GLU A 137 -17.14 -1.68 -0.04
N ILE A 138 -15.81 -1.84 -0.16
CA ILE A 138 -14.96 -0.86 -0.89
C ILE A 138 -15.07 -1.06 -2.41
N ILE A 139 -14.90 -2.29 -2.91
CA ILE A 139 -14.94 -2.58 -4.35
C ILE A 139 -16.26 -2.10 -5.01
N PRO A 140 -17.46 -2.30 -4.43
CA PRO A 140 -18.70 -1.77 -5.00
C PRO A 140 -18.71 -0.24 -5.14
N VAL A 141 -18.08 0.48 -4.22
CA VAL A 141 -17.96 1.95 -4.30
C VAL A 141 -17.06 2.35 -5.48
N LEU A 142 -15.99 1.61 -5.74
CA LEU A 142 -15.06 1.89 -6.85
C LEU A 142 -15.74 1.79 -8.23
N ARG A 143 -16.77 0.94 -8.39
CA ARG A 143 -17.51 0.77 -9.67
C ARG A 143 -18.14 2.06 -10.19
N ASN A 144 -18.49 2.98 -9.28
CA ASN A 144 -19.18 4.22 -9.59
C ASN A 144 -18.23 5.44 -9.62
N ARG A 145 -16.91 5.20 -9.70
CA ARG A 145 -15.87 6.23 -9.62
C ARG A 145 -14.97 6.15 -10.84
N LYS A 146 -14.34 7.28 -11.19
CA LYS A 146 -13.33 7.34 -12.25
C LYS A 146 -12.00 6.85 -11.68
N ILE A 147 -11.49 5.73 -12.22
CA ILE A 147 -10.30 5.07 -11.70
C ILE A 147 -9.10 5.33 -12.61
N ILE A 148 -8.00 5.78 -11.99
CA ILE A 148 -6.64 5.67 -12.53
C ILE A 148 -5.94 4.59 -11.72
N TYR A 149 -5.20 3.70 -12.36
CA TYR A 149 -4.55 2.60 -11.68
C TYR A 149 -3.06 2.52 -12.01
N VAL A 150 -2.23 2.60 -10.97
CA VAL A 150 -0.80 2.28 -11.02
C VAL A 150 -0.63 0.83 -10.62
N VAL A 151 -0.20 -0.02 -11.55
CA VAL A 151 -0.24 -1.48 -11.41
C VAL A 151 0.91 -2.15 -12.15
N ASN A 152 1.37 -3.29 -11.66
CA ASN A 152 2.43 -4.07 -12.31
C ASN A 152 2.02 -4.46 -13.75
N ARG A 153 2.98 -4.38 -14.69
CA ARG A 153 2.80 -4.73 -16.12
C ARG A 153 2.36 -6.17 -16.37
N LEU A 154 2.59 -7.07 -15.41
CA LEU A 154 2.17 -8.48 -15.47
C LEU A 154 0.67 -8.66 -15.15
N ALA A 155 0.01 -7.63 -14.61
CA ALA A 155 -1.39 -7.71 -14.24
C ALA A 155 -2.33 -7.71 -15.45
N ASN A 156 -3.25 -8.68 -15.48
CA ASN A 156 -4.42 -8.65 -16.35
C ASN A 156 -5.60 -7.99 -15.62
N THR A 157 -6.03 -6.82 -16.07
CA THR A 157 -7.10 -6.05 -15.43
C THR A 157 -8.51 -6.38 -15.92
N ASP A 158 -8.67 -7.29 -16.87
CA ASP A 158 -9.96 -7.52 -17.56
C ASP A 158 -11.02 -8.12 -16.63
N ASN A 159 -10.59 -8.80 -15.56
CA ASN A 159 -11.47 -9.37 -14.55
C ASN A 159 -11.86 -8.39 -13.43
N LEU A 160 -11.41 -7.13 -13.49
CA LEU A 160 -11.76 -6.15 -12.49
C LEU A 160 -13.24 -5.74 -12.63
N PRO A 161 -13.96 -5.58 -11.51
CA PRO A 161 -15.40 -5.29 -11.55
C PRO A 161 -15.70 -3.79 -11.76
N PHE A 162 -14.72 -3.01 -12.23
CA PHE A 162 -14.82 -1.59 -12.50
C PHE A 162 -13.92 -1.20 -13.68
N ALA A 163 -14.29 -0.13 -14.39
CA ALA A 163 -13.52 0.36 -15.52
C ALA A 163 -12.31 1.20 -15.06
N ILE A 164 -11.18 1.04 -15.75
CA ILE A 164 -9.99 1.87 -15.55
C ILE A 164 -9.88 2.85 -16.71
N GLN A 165 -9.84 4.14 -16.40
CA GLN A 165 -9.70 5.21 -17.39
C GLN A 165 -8.26 5.36 -17.87
N LYS A 166 -7.28 5.17 -16.98
CA LYS A 166 -5.85 5.22 -17.30
C LYS A 166 -5.07 4.24 -16.44
N LYS A 167 -4.17 3.48 -17.08
CA LYS A 167 -3.18 2.64 -16.41
C LYS A 167 -1.80 3.29 -16.48
N PHE A 168 -1.06 3.21 -15.39
CA PHE A 168 0.39 3.42 -15.36
C PHE A 168 1.02 2.07 -15.02
N LEU A 169 1.71 1.49 -16.00
CA LEU A 169 2.33 0.18 -15.86
C LEU A 169 3.73 0.32 -15.29
N ILE A 170 4.03 -0.50 -14.29
CA ILE A 170 5.34 -0.53 -13.61
C ILE A 170 5.92 -1.95 -13.62
N GLY A 171 7.23 -2.07 -13.43
CA GLY A 171 7.90 -3.35 -13.18
C GLY A 171 7.78 -3.78 -11.72
N SER A 172 8.50 -4.83 -11.34
CA SER A 172 8.44 -5.39 -10.00
C SER A 172 9.25 -4.59 -8.98
N ASN A 173 10.52 -4.28 -9.29
CA ASN A 173 11.37 -3.42 -8.46
C ASN A 173 11.08 -1.91 -8.68
N CYS A 174 9.78 -1.57 -8.75
CA CYS A 174 9.26 -0.29 -9.23
C CYS A 174 9.71 0.94 -8.46
N MET A 175 10.02 0.83 -7.16
CA MET A 175 10.55 1.95 -6.38
C MET A 175 11.83 2.53 -7.00
N ILE A 176 12.63 1.66 -7.62
CA ILE A 176 13.92 2.01 -8.21
C ILE A 176 13.75 2.22 -9.72
N ASP A 177 13.21 1.22 -10.41
CA ASP A 177 13.17 1.17 -11.88
C ASP A 177 12.09 2.07 -12.49
N ASN A 178 11.09 2.47 -11.69
CA ASN A 178 9.96 3.28 -12.13
C ASN A 178 9.77 4.51 -11.26
N TYR A 179 10.84 5.02 -10.64
CA TYR A 179 10.83 6.18 -9.75
C TYR A 179 10.09 7.40 -10.33
N ASP A 180 10.28 7.68 -11.63
CA ASP A 180 9.68 8.83 -12.30
C ASP A 180 8.14 8.73 -12.45
N THR A 181 7.54 7.58 -12.14
CA THR A 181 6.07 7.39 -12.21
C THR A 181 5.31 8.38 -11.33
N ALA A 182 5.89 8.80 -10.19
CA ALA A 182 5.29 9.83 -9.34
C ALA A 182 5.09 11.15 -10.11
N ALA A 183 6.09 11.59 -10.87
CA ALA A 183 5.99 12.76 -11.73
C ALA A 183 5.00 12.53 -12.88
N LEU A 184 5.06 11.37 -13.54
CA LEU A 184 4.16 11.04 -14.66
C LEU A 184 2.68 11.07 -14.27
N VAL A 185 2.33 10.50 -13.11
CA VAL A 185 0.95 10.50 -12.60
C VAL A 185 0.52 11.92 -12.25
N ARG A 186 1.35 12.67 -11.51
CA ARG A 186 1.09 14.07 -11.12
C ARG A 186 0.86 14.95 -12.34
N ASP A 187 1.74 14.85 -13.33
CA ASP A 187 1.70 15.69 -14.53
C ASP A 187 0.49 15.34 -15.39
N TYR A 188 0.12 14.06 -15.49
CA TYR A 188 -1.12 13.64 -16.16
C TYR A 188 -2.36 14.22 -15.49
N ILE A 189 -2.44 14.18 -14.15
CA ILE A 189 -3.54 14.79 -13.39
C ILE A 189 -3.65 16.28 -13.67
N LYS A 190 -2.51 16.99 -13.61
CA LYS A 190 -2.44 18.44 -13.82
C LYS A 190 -2.82 18.84 -15.26
N GLN A 191 -2.25 18.18 -16.26
CA GLN A 191 -2.49 18.47 -17.68
C GLN A 191 -3.95 18.24 -18.07
N ASN A 192 -4.58 17.19 -17.52
CA ASN A 192 -5.96 16.85 -17.81
C ASN A 192 -6.97 17.46 -16.81
N LYS A 193 -6.50 18.28 -15.85
CA LYS A 193 -7.31 18.95 -14.82
C LYS A 193 -8.24 17.98 -14.09
N LEU A 194 -7.71 16.82 -13.71
CA LEU A 194 -8.52 15.75 -13.12
C LEU A 194 -8.92 16.07 -11.68
N THR A 195 -10.20 15.94 -11.39
CA THR A 195 -10.79 16.04 -10.04
C THR A 195 -11.74 14.87 -9.78
N ASP A 196 -11.93 14.52 -8.52
CA ASP A 196 -12.80 13.45 -8.00
C ASP A 196 -12.51 12.04 -8.55
N HIS A 197 -11.32 11.85 -9.13
CA HIS A 197 -10.82 10.53 -9.51
C HIS A 197 -10.30 9.79 -8.27
N ILE A 198 -10.29 8.46 -8.36
CA ILE A 198 -9.56 7.61 -7.42
C ILE A 198 -8.31 7.09 -8.14
N ILE A 199 -7.16 7.41 -7.59
CA ILE A 199 -5.87 6.89 -8.00
C ILE A 199 -5.56 5.70 -7.10
N LEU A 200 -5.71 4.49 -7.64
CA LEU A 200 -5.33 3.25 -6.98
C LEU A 200 -3.85 2.98 -7.19
N CYS A 201 -3.14 2.57 -6.13
CA CYS A 201 -1.74 2.20 -6.19
C CYS A 201 -1.54 0.77 -5.68
N SER A 202 -0.96 -0.07 -6.53
CA SER A 202 -0.44 -1.41 -6.22
C SER A 202 1.02 -1.46 -6.64
N ALA A 203 1.85 -0.67 -5.96
CA ALA A 203 3.19 -0.32 -6.44
C ALA A 203 4.26 -0.35 -5.33
N ALA A 204 4.15 -1.24 -4.34
CA ALA A 204 5.06 -1.30 -3.19
C ALA A 204 5.37 0.13 -2.65
N SER A 205 6.63 0.43 -2.34
CA SER A 205 7.04 1.74 -1.80
C SER A 205 6.90 2.90 -2.80
N LEU A 206 6.81 2.63 -4.10
CA LEU A 206 6.49 3.66 -5.11
C LEU A 206 5.07 4.23 -4.89
N SER A 207 4.16 3.45 -4.28
CA SER A 207 2.84 3.95 -3.86
C SER A 207 2.98 5.15 -2.92
N ASN A 208 3.91 5.11 -1.96
CA ASN A 208 4.14 6.23 -1.03
C ASN A 208 4.58 7.48 -1.78
N PHE A 209 5.47 7.35 -2.77
CA PHE A 209 5.99 8.47 -3.56
C PHE A 209 4.88 9.12 -4.39
N ILE A 210 4.11 8.30 -5.11
CA ILE A 210 2.99 8.75 -5.95
C ILE A 210 1.95 9.47 -5.10
N ILE A 211 1.52 8.86 -3.99
CA ILE A 211 0.47 9.41 -3.14
C ILE A 211 0.93 10.72 -2.49
N HIS A 212 2.16 10.79 -2.00
CA HIS A 212 2.74 12.00 -1.46
C HIS A 212 2.80 13.14 -2.49
N ASP A 213 3.47 12.91 -3.62
CA ASP A 213 3.74 13.96 -4.60
C ASP A 213 2.46 14.42 -5.30
N CYS A 214 1.54 13.51 -5.59
CA CYS A 214 0.30 13.86 -6.27
C CYS A 214 -0.71 14.55 -5.33
N TYR A 215 -0.86 14.10 -4.08
CA TYR A 215 -1.84 14.69 -3.15
C TYR A 215 -1.43 16.07 -2.66
N LYS A 216 -0.11 16.32 -2.55
CA LYS A 216 0.43 17.64 -2.20
C LYS A 216 -0.03 18.72 -3.20
N ASP A 217 0.00 18.39 -4.49
CA ASP A 217 -0.31 19.34 -5.57
C ASP A 217 -1.77 19.25 -6.06
N ASN A 218 -2.42 18.10 -5.89
CA ASN A 218 -3.75 17.81 -6.43
C ASN A 218 -4.64 17.10 -5.38
N PRO A 219 -4.99 17.78 -4.26
CA PRO A 219 -5.76 17.19 -3.16
C PRO A 219 -7.24 16.96 -3.48
N ASN A 220 -7.71 17.42 -4.64
CA ASN A 220 -9.09 17.24 -5.13
C ASN A 220 -9.33 15.87 -5.80
N ASN A 221 -8.51 14.87 -5.47
CA ASN A 221 -8.67 13.48 -5.87
C ASN A 221 -8.44 12.57 -4.66
N THR A 222 -8.93 11.34 -4.73
CA THR A 222 -8.64 10.31 -3.73
C THR A 222 -7.43 9.48 -4.18
N TYR A 223 -6.51 9.19 -3.27
CA TYR A 223 -5.34 8.35 -3.53
C TYR A 223 -5.32 7.20 -2.52
N LEU A 224 -5.29 5.97 -3.01
CA LEU A 224 -5.48 4.79 -2.19
C LEU A 224 -4.40 3.74 -2.50
N ASP A 225 -3.50 3.52 -1.55
CA ASP A 225 -2.63 2.36 -1.55
C ASP A 225 -3.44 1.13 -1.15
N ILE A 226 -3.64 0.24 -2.12
CA ILE A 226 -4.37 -1.02 -1.94
C ILE A 226 -3.45 -2.24 -1.98
N GLY A 227 -2.13 -2.05 -2.14
CA GLY A 227 -1.15 -3.13 -2.20
C GLY A 227 -1.60 -4.30 -3.07
N SER A 228 -1.61 -5.50 -2.49
CA SER A 228 -1.98 -6.74 -3.16
C SER A 228 -3.48 -7.07 -3.13
N CYS A 229 -4.35 -6.20 -2.62
CA CYS A 229 -5.78 -6.52 -2.39
C CYS A 229 -6.51 -7.07 -3.62
N LEU A 230 -6.10 -6.64 -4.83
CA LEU A 230 -6.72 -7.06 -6.08
C LEU A 230 -5.95 -8.16 -6.83
N ASN A 231 -4.81 -8.65 -6.33
CA ASN A 231 -3.96 -9.63 -7.03
C ASN A 231 -4.74 -10.85 -7.58
N PRO A 232 -5.70 -11.45 -6.85
CA PRO A 232 -6.50 -12.58 -7.36
C PRO A 232 -7.35 -12.23 -8.58
N LEU A 233 -7.74 -10.96 -8.74
CA LEU A 233 -8.47 -10.45 -9.90
C LEU A 233 -7.55 -9.94 -11.01
N LEU A 234 -6.25 -9.88 -10.76
CA LEU A 234 -5.24 -9.40 -11.71
C LEU A 234 -4.49 -10.52 -12.43
N ASN A 235 -4.89 -11.78 -12.21
CA ASN A 235 -4.18 -12.97 -12.71
C ASN A 235 -2.69 -13.00 -12.31
N LEU A 236 -2.38 -12.41 -11.15
CA LEU A 236 -1.08 -12.52 -10.48
C LEU A 236 -1.13 -13.73 -9.55
N GLU A 237 0.01 -14.32 -9.24
CA GLU A 237 0.10 -15.65 -8.63
C GLU A 237 0.85 -15.64 -7.29
N GLY A 238 1.76 -14.68 -7.07
CA GLY A 238 2.60 -14.60 -5.87
C GLY A 238 1.82 -14.59 -4.56
N TRP A 239 0.63 -13.96 -4.58
CA TRP A 239 -0.25 -13.90 -3.41
C TRP A 239 -0.63 -15.28 -2.85
N LYS A 240 -0.63 -16.32 -3.69
CA LYS A 240 -0.93 -17.70 -3.27
C LYS A 240 0.12 -18.25 -2.30
N HIS A 241 1.34 -17.70 -2.36
CA HIS A 241 2.47 -18.11 -1.54
C HIS A 241 2.70 -17.15 -0.36
N THR A 242 2.39 -15.87 -0.53
CA THR A 242 2.91 -14.81 0.36
C THR A 242 1.84 -13.96 1.04
N ARG A 243 0.54 -14.19 0.78
CA ARG A 243 -0.55 -13.35 1.33
C ARG A 243 -1.63 -14.20 2.01
N GLY A 244 -1.45 -14.47 3.30
CA GLY A 244 -2.36 -15.32 4.08
C GLY A 244 -3.82 -14.84 4.13
N TYR A 245 -4.07 -13.53 4.15
CA TYR A 245 -5.43 -12.99 4.13
C TYR A 245 -6.15 -13.26 2.79
N LEU A 246 -5.39 -13.28 1.67
CA LEU A 246 -5.94 -13.58 0.34
C LEU A 246 -6.23 -15.07 0.21
N THR A 247 -5.30 -15.93 0.62
CA THR A 247 -5.54 -17.38 0.59
C THR A 247 -6.71 -17.75 1.49
N SER A 248 -6.83 -17.12 2.68
CA SER A 248 -7.98 -17.34 3.56
C SER A 248 -9.32 -17.01 2.90
N TYR A 249 -9.42 -15.87 2.21
CA TYR A 249 -10.67 -15.47 1.56
C TYR A 249 -10.97 -16.27 0.30
N TRP A 250 -10.01 -16.42 -0.61
CA TRP A 250 -10.24 -16.99 -1.94
C TRP A 250 -10.20 -18.52 -1.98
N TYR A 251 -9.44 -19.15 -1.09
CA TYR A 251 -9.37 -20.61 -0.98
C TYR A 251 -10.09 -21.18 0.24
N GLY A 252 -10.62 -20.33 1.13
CA GLY A 252 -11.26 -20.78 2.36
C GLY A 252 -10.31 -21.49 3.32
N VAL A 253 -8.99 -21.29 3.17
CA VAL A 253 -8.02 -21.89 4.10
C VAL A 253 -8.09 -21.20 5.46
N ASN A 254 -8.03 -22.00 6.53
CA ASN A 254 -7.96 -21.50 7.88
C ASN A 254 -6.56 -20.90 8.14
N ASN A 255 -6.44 -19.59 7.91
CA ASN A 255 -5.21 -18.84 8.08
C ASN A 255 -5.49 -17.67 9.05
N HIS A 256 -4.65 -17.52 10.07
CA HIS A 256 -4.86 -16.51 11.12
C HIS A 256 -4.94 -15.08 10.58
N PHE A 257 -4.24 -14.77 9.48
CA PHE A 257 -4.29 -13.44 8.86
C PHE A 257 -5.70 -13.07 8.40
N GLY A 258 -6.52 -14.04 7.97
CA GLY A 258 -7.91 -13.78 7.55
C GLY A 258 -8.83 -13.32 8.69
N GLN A 259 -8.42 -13.51 9.94
CA GLN A 259 -9.17 -13.13 11.14
C GLN A 259 -8.43 -12.11 12.02
N GLN A 260 -7.22 -11.70 11.60
CA GLN A 260 -6.38 -10.83 12.38
C GLN A 260 -6.94 -9.41 12.43
N VAL A 261 -7.19 -8.94 13.66
CA VAL A 261 -7.53 -7.56 13.99
C VAL A 261 -6.29 -6.92 14.58
N ASP A 262 -5.80 -5.86 13.96
CA ASP A 262 -4.60 -5.18 14.44
C ASP A 262 -4.93 -4.26 15.62
N ILE A 263 -4.01 -4.20 16.58
CA ILE A 263 -4.17 -3.40 17.81
C ILE A 263 -3.15 -2.26 17.81
N TRP A 264 -3.59 -1.07 18.19
CA TRP A 264 -2.75 0.13 18.28
C TRP A 264 -2.04 0.22 19.65
N ASN A 265 -1.07 -0.66 19.93
CA ASN A 265 -0.37 -0.71 21.23
C ASN A 265 1.05 -1.26 21.21
#